data_AF-A0A7X3UL79-F1
#
_entry.id   AF-A0A7X3UL79-F1
#
_cell.length_a   1.000
_cell.length_b   1.000
_cell.length_c   1.000
_cell.angle_alpha   90.00
_cell.angle_beta   90.00
_cell.angle_gamma   90.00
#
_symmetry.space_group_name_H-M   'P 1'
#
loop_
_entity.id
_entity.type
_entity.pdbx_description
1 polymer ?
#
loop_
_entity_poly.entity_id
_entity_poly.type
_entity_poly.pdbx_seq_one_letter_code
_entity_poly.pdbx_strand_id
1 'polypeptide(L)'
;MFIKNRITDFEKEICSILAQLAYHIHPEIVQRIQQQNRKEFDCFMELFSDRVEIDHYLFDGSACVFPGIRRYVSARGKKNAYNEEYKAIIDDNTFPRHIWCFLANGKTYNGPNWKNLGLGEFELAHVFTHKESEIDFEKQFFRCVREDLYPYGNFSCACNVVLLPKGTVRPTDNSITIKAAFYKRYIELYGEAPLNGRRKFNESRVPDWYDELLWNEPVLPEKWESNIEKLLKYRTKRIQGIMTKAP
;
A
#
# COMPACT_ATOMS: atom_id res chain seq x y z
N MET A 1 -16.29 -25.81 21.76
CA MET A 1 -15.54 -24.54 21.67
C MET A 1 -16.42 -23.44 22.25
N PHE A 2 -16.05 -22.85 23.41
CA PHE A 2 -16.91 -21.93 24.17
C PHE A 2 -16.90 -20.48 23.62
N ILE A 3 -15.83 -20.10 22.92
CA ILE A 3 -15.67 -18.78 22.31
C ILE A 3 -15.65 -18.95 20.80
N LYS A 4 -16.58 -18.29 20.09
CA LYS A 4 -16.66 -18.28 18.62
C LYS A 4 -16.32 -16.87 18.13
N ASN A 5 -15.53 -16.77 17.05
CA ASN A 5 -15.36 -15.50 16.36
C ASN A 5 -16.70 -15.11 15.69
N ARG A 6 -17.21 -13.92 16.01
CA ARG A 6 -18.50 -13.40 15.54
C ARG A 6 -18.38 -12.25 14.55
N ILE A 7 -17.19 -11.99 13.98
CA ILE A 7 -17.01 -10.90 13.00
C ILE A 7 -18.04 -10.98 11.87
N THR A 8 -18.32 -12.19 11.37
CA THR A 8 -19.32 -12.43 10.30
C THR A 8 -20.74 -12.00 10.67
N ASP A 9 -21.07 -11.95 11.96
CA ASP A 9 -22.39 -11.54 12.45
C ASP A 9 -22.55 -10.02 12.46
N PHE A 10 -21.46 -9.26 12.37
CA PHE A 10 -21.41 -7.80 12.56
C PHE A 10 -20.62 -7.08 11.45
N GLU A 11 -20.52 -7.68 10.26
CA GLU A 11 -19.67 -7.14 9.18
C GLU A 11 -20.09 -5.73 8.76
N LYS A 12 -21.40 -5.45 8.71
CA LYS A 12 -21.94 -4.14 8.36
C LYS A 12 -21.54 -3.10 9.40
N GLU A 13 -21.78 -3.35 10.69
CA GLU A 13 -21.46 -2.41 11.78
C GLU A 13 -19.96 -2.17 11.87
N ILE A 14 -19.15 -3.24 11.78
CA ILE A 14 -17.69 -3.14 11.75
C ILE A 14 -17.27 -2.28 10.56
N CYS A 15 -17.77 -2.57 9.35
CA CYS A 15 -17.41 -1.83 8.15
C CYS A 15 -17.86 -0.36 8.20
N SER A 16 -19.03 -0.06 8.76
CA SER A 16 -19.53 1.32 8.96
C SER A 16 -18.62 2.13 9.88
N ILE A 17 -18.08 1.51 10.92
CA ILE A 17 -17.10 2.14 11.81
C ILE A 17 -15.77 2.33 11.05
N LEU A 18 -15.28 1.28 10.37
CA LEU A 18 -14.01 1.36 9.65
C LEU A 18 -14.06 2.38 8.50
N ALA A 19 -15.18 2.51 7.80
CA ALA A 19 -15.36 3.47 6.72
C ALA A 19 -15.14 4.91 7.19
N GLN A 20 -15.62 5.25 8.40
CA GLN A 20 -15.46 6.57 9.01
C GLN A 20 -14.07 6.80 9.62
N LEU A 21 -13.37 5.73 10.00
CA LEU A 21 -12.08 5.81 10.69
C LEU A 21 -10.87 5.60 9.77
N ALA A 22 -11.08 5.07 8.57
CA ALA A 22 -10.00 4.82 7.62
C ALA A 22 -9.50 6.13 7.00
N TYR A 23 -8.19 6.32 7.04
CA TYR A 23 -7.53 7.40 6.31
C TYR A 23 -6.87 6.82 5.06
N HIS A 24 -7.44 7.18 3.92
CA HIS A 24 -6.90 6.92 2.59
C HIS A 24 -6.02 8.09 2.12
N ILE A 25 -5.04 7.82 1.26
CA ILE A 25 -4.23 8.88 0.64
C ILE A 25 -5.07 9.61 -0.41
N HIS A 26 -4.96 10.94 -0.48
CA HIS A 26 -5.72 11.72 -1.46
C HIS A 26 -5.39 11.31 -2.92
N PRO A 27 -6.38 11.21 -3.84
CA PRO A 27 -6.14 10.86 -5.23
C PRO A 27 -5.12 11.74 -5.96
N GLU A 28 -5.08 13.05 -5.69
CA GLU A 28 -4.07 13.95 -6.30
C GLU A 28 -2.62 13.58 -5.93
N ILE A 29 -2.38 13.15 -4.69
CA ILE A 29 -1.07 12.67 -4.24
C ILE A 29 -0.69 11.41 -5.03
N VAL A 30 -1.64 10.48 -5.18
CA VAL A 30 -1.46 9.24 -5.95
C VAL A 30 -1.11 9.55 -7.40
N GLN A 31 -1.85 10.47 -8.04
CA GLN A 31 -1.59 10.91 -9.41
C GLN A 31 -0.20 11.55 -9.57
N ARG A 32 0.21 12.41 -8.63
CA ARG A 32 1.56 13.02 -8.65
C ARG A 32 2.66 11.96 -8.59
N ILE A 33 2.49 10.91 -7.78
CA ILE A 33 3.42 9.79 -7.67
C ILE A 33 3.44 8.98 -8.98
N GLN A 34 2.28 8.65 -9.56
CA GLN A 34 2.19 7.95 -10.84
C GLN A 34 2.91 8.70 -11.96
N GLN A 35 2.73 10.01 -12.03
CA GLN A 35 3.44 10.86 -13.00
C GLN A 35 4.96 10.82 -12.81
N GLN A 36 5.43 10.84 -11.56
CA GLN A 36 6.87 10.72 -11.29
C GLN A 36 7.40 9.33 -11.64
N ASN A 37 6.64 8.28 -11.33
CA ASN A 37 7.01 6.90 -11.63
C ASN A 37 7.21 6.68 -13.13
N ARG A 38 6.34 7.25 -13.98
CA ARG A 38 6.53 7.22 -15.44
C ARG A 38 7.81 7.92 -15.88
N LYS A 39 8.15 9.08 -15.28
CA LYS A 39 9.36 9.85 -15.61
C LYS A 39 10.65 9.17 -15.16
N GLU A 40 10.59 8.41 -14.07
CA GLU A 40 11.77 7.77 -13.47
C GLU A 40 11.90 6.27 -13.82
N PHE A 41 11.03 5.72 -14.67
CA PHE A 41 11.03 4.31 -15.04
C PHE A 41 12.42 3.87 -15.54
N ASP A 42 12.94 4.54 -16.58
CA ASP A 42 14.23 4.19 -17.19
C ASP A 42 15.39 4.33 -16.19
N CYS A 43 15.34 5.35 -15.33
CA CYS A 43 16.35 5.56 -14.29
C CYS A 43 16.37 4.41 -13.27
N PHE A 44 15.21 3.93 -12.85
CA PHE A 44 15.13 2.78 -11.94
C PHE A 44 15.48 1.47 -12.65
N MET A 45 15.07 1.29 -13.91
CA MET A 45 15.43 0.13 -14.72
C MET A 45 16.96 0.00 -14.84
N GLU A 46 17.66 1.11 -15.14
CA GLU A 46 19.13 1.13 -15.19
C GLU A 46 19.76 0.88 -13.80
N LEU A 47 19.25 1.56 -12.76
CA LEU A 47 19.77 1.43 -11.39
C LEU A 47 19.68 -0.01 -10.88
N PHE A 48 18.58 -0.69 -11.16
CA PHE A 48 18.33 -2.04 -10.70
C PHE A 48 19.01 -3.08 -11.59
N SER A 49 19.07 -2.88 -12.91
CA SER A 49 19.54 -3.90 -13.85
C SER A 49 18.79 -5.23 -13.60
N ASP A 50 19.50 -6.34 -13.48
CA ASP A 50 19.00 -7.69 -13.22
C ASP A 50 18.74 -8.00 -11.73
N ARG A 51 19.00 -7.03 -10.84
CA ARG A 51 18.89 -7.18 -9.38
C ARG A 51 17.47 -7.00 -8.85
N VAL A 52 16.60 -6.29 -9.57
CA VAL A 52 15.19 -6.11 -9.21
C VAL A 52 14.36 -6.11 -10.49
N GLU A 53 13.32 -6.93 -10.52
CA GLU A 53 12.34 -6.93 -11.62
C GLU A 53 11.43 -5.69 -11.49
N ILE A 54 11.69 -4.68 -12.33
CA ILE A 54 11.10 -3.34 -12.18
C ILE A 54 9.60 -3.32 -12.48
N ASP A 55 9.13 -4.19 -13.38
CA ASP A 55 7.73 -4.24 -13.81
C ASP A 55 6.78 -4.65 -12.68
N HIS A 56 7.27 -5.37 -11.66
CA HIS A 56 6.50 -5.67 -10.45
C HIS A 56 6.22 -4.45 -9.57
N TYR A 57 6.92 -3.34 -9.81
CA TYR A 57 6.83 -2.11 -9.02
C TYR A 57 6.37 -0.92 -9.83
N LEU A 58 6.89 -0.71 -11.05
CA LEU A 58 6.63 0.46 -11.89
C LEU A 58 5.94 0.10 -13.22
N PHE A 59 4.76 -0.52 -13.15
CA PHE A 59 3.88 -0.72 -14.29
C PHE A 59 3.06 0.56 -14.61
N ASP A 60 2.37 0.59 -15.76
CA ASP A 60 1.49 1.71 -16.11
C ASP A 60 0.37 1.90 -15.09
N GLY A 61 0.26 3.12 -14.54
CA GLY A 61 -0.64 3.43 -13.45
C GLY A 61 -0.10 3.11 -12.04
N SER A 62 1.13 2.61 -11.91
CA SER A 62 1.71 2.30 -10.59
C SER A 62 1.87 3.55 -9.72
N ALA A 63 1.36 3.46 -8.49
CA ALA A 63 1.60 4.41 -7.42
C ALA A 63 2.55 3.85 -6.33
N CYS A 64 3.40 2.87 -6.68
CA CYS A 64 4.48 2.40 -5.83
C CYS A 64 5.41 3.55 -5.45
N VAL A 65 5.50 3.87 -4.16
CA VAL A 65 6.38 4.95 -3.69
C VAL A 65 7.81 4.46 -3.61
N PHE A 66 8.08 3.22 -3.24
CA PHE A 66 9.45 2.73 -3.14
C PHE A 66 9.61 1.44 -3.94
N PRO A 67 9.99 1.54 -5.24
CA PRO A 67 10.20 0.37 -6.07
C PRO A 67 11.37 -0.48 -5.57
N GLY A 68 11.31 -1.79 -5.78
CA GLY A 68 12.30 -2.75 -5.30
C GLY A 68 12.26 -3.05 -3.80
N ILE A 69 11.30 -2.50 -3.04
CA ILE A 69 11.13 -2.80 -1.61
C ILE A 69 10.11 -3.92 -1.41
N ARG A 70 10.49 -4.99 -0.70
CA ARG A 70 9.60 -6.09 -0.30
C ARG A 70 9.46 -6.17 1.22
N ARG A 71 8.30 -6.63 1.67
CA ARG A 71 8.05 -6.95 3.08
C ARG A 71 9.00 -8.06 3.54
N TYR A 72 9.57 -7.91 4.73
CA TYR A 72 10.30 -8.95 5.42
C TYR A 72 9.35 -10.11 5.77
N VAL A 73 9.52 -11.24 5.08
CA VAL A 73 8.82 -12.49 5.36
C VAL A 73 9.91 -13.50 5.72
N SER A 74 9.99 -13.92 6.99
CA SER A 74 10.98 -14.86 7.56
C SER A 74 12.38 -14.29 7.85
N ALA A 75 13.09 -14.95 8.79
CA ALA A 75 14.33 -14.53 9.46
C ALA A 75 15.58 -14.33 8.54
N ARG A 76 15.40 -14.25 7.22
CA ARG A 76 16.49 -14.19 6.23
C ARG A 76 16.67 -12.76 5.71
N GLY A 77 17.92 -12.29 5.74
CA GLY A 77 18.31 -11.00 5.21
C GLY A 77 18.35 -9.86 6.25
N LYS A 78 19.08 -8.80 5.90
CA LYS A 78 19.26 -7.61 6.73
C LYS A 78 18.19 -6.58 6.37
N LYS A 79 17.44 -6.10 7.36
CA LYS A 79 16.45 -5.03 7.17
C LYS A 79 17.11 -3.79 6.56
N ASN A 80 16.41 -3.14 5.64
CA ASN A 80 16.85 -1.96 4.89
C ASN A 80 18.12 -2.18 4.05
N ALA A 81 18.34 -3.41 3.58
CA ALA A 81 19.42 -3.77 2.67
C ALA A 81 18.89 -4.63 1.52
N TYR A 82 19.62 -4.62 0.40
CA TYR A 82 19.38 -5.52 -0.72
C TYR A 82 19.61 -6.97 -0.30
N ASN A 83 18.78 -7.86 -0.83
CA ASN A 83 18.89 -9.29 -0.69
C ASN A 83 18.81 -9.94 -2.08
N GLU A 84 19.81 -10.74 -2.41
CA GLU A 84 19.99 -11.38 -3.71
C GLU A 84 18.94 -12.46 -4.00
N GLU A 85 18.61 -13.30 -3.00
CA GLU A 85 17.60 -14.36 -3.12
C GLU A 85 16.21 -13.78 -3.45
N TYR A 86 15.84 -12.69 -2.80
CA TYR A 86 14.56 -12.02 -3.01
C TYR A 86 14.57 -11.02 -4.18
N LYS A 87 15.75 -10.72 -4.75
CA LYS A 87 15.94 -9.66 -5.75
C LYS A 87 15.25 -8.34 -5.35
N ALA A 88 15.46 -7.94 -4.10
CA ALA A 88 14.77 -6.80 -3.50
C ALA A 88 15.47 -6.28 -2.25
N ILE A 89 15.15 -5.04 -1.89
CA ILE A 89 15.48 -4.44 -0.60
C ILE A 89 14.40 -4.87 0.40
N ILE A 90 14.82 -5.42 1.54
CA ILE A 90 13.86 -5.98 2.50
C ILE A 90 13.54 -4.98 3.62
N ASP A 91 12.26 -4.79 3.93
CA ASP A 91 11.79 -3.84 4.94
C ASP A 91 10.69 -4.41 5.87
N ASP A 92 10.62 -3.84 7.06
CA ASP A 92 9.62 -4.13 8.08
C ASP A 92 8.72 -2.90 8.36
N ASN A 93 8.03 -2.42 7.31
CA ASN A 93 7.11 -1.27 7.30
C ASN A 93 7.75 0.11 7.53
N THR A 94 9.07 0.24 7.51
CA THR A 94 9.74 1.55 7.57
C THR A 94 9.37 2.38 6.34
N PHE A 95 9.39 1.76 5.15
CA PHE A 95 9.19 2.46 3.88
C PHE A 95 7.76 2.97 3.70
N PRO A 96 6.72 2.13 3.85
CA PRO A 96 5.33 2.60 3.85
C PRO A 96 5.06 3.73 4.87
N ARG A 97 5.69 3.69 6.05
CA ARG A 97 5.53 4.74 7.07
C ARG A 97 6.18 6.07 6.68
N HIS A 98 7.19 6.08 5.82
CA HIS A 98 7.73 7.33 5.28
C HIS A 98 6.63 8.14 4.57
N ILE A 99 5.71 7.49 3.85
CA ILE A 99 4.63 8.15 3.10
C ILE A 99 3.84 9.08 4.03
N TRP A 100 3.33 8.54 5.13
CA TRP A 100 2.54 9.29 6.10
C TRP A 100 3.33 10.36 6.86
N CYS A 101 4.57 10.08 7.26
CA CYS A 101 5.41 11.09 7.92
C CYS A 101 5.74 12.26 6.99
N PHE A 102 6.05 11.99 5.72
CA PHE A 102 6.31 13.06 4.77
C PHE A 102 5.05 13.88 4.53
N LEU A 103 3.88 13.27 4.36
CA LEU A 103 2.64 14.03 4.22
C LEU A 103 2.35 14.92 5.43
N ALA A 104 2.57 14.41 6.64
CA ALA A 104 2.32 15.14 7.88
C ALA A 104 3.30 16.29 8.13
N ASN A 105 4.61 16.12 7.89
CA ASN A 105 5.59 17.16 8.22
C ASN A 105 6.81 17.28 7.28
N GLY A 106 6.81 16.56 6.16
CA GLY A 106 7.89 16.57 5.19
C GLY A 106 9.19 15.91 5.66
N LYS A 107 9.14 15.07 6.70
CA LYS A 107 10.31 14.37 7.25
C LYS A 107 10.15 12.85 7.17
N THR A 108 11.28 12.16 7.28
CA THR A 108 11.32 10.70 7.33
C THR A 108 10.66 10.15 8.59
N TYR A 109 10.03 8.99 8.48
CA TYR A 109 9.69 8.15 9.62
C TYR A 109 10.92 7.85 10.49
N ASN A 110 10.72 8.03 11.78
CA ASN A 110 11.43 7.36 12.87
C ASN A 110 10.43 7.24 14.03
N GLY A 111 10.69 6.34 14.99
CA GLY A 111 9.77 6.09 16.11
C GLY A 111 9.30 7.36 16.83
N PRO A 112 10.22 8.27 17.24
CA PRO A 112 9.86 9.56 17.81
C PRO A 112 8.99 10.44 16.90
N ASN A 113 9.37 10.63 15.64
CA ASN A 113 8.63 11.46 14.69
C ASN A 113 7.20 10.92 14.47
N TRP A 114 7.05 9.59 14.37
CA TRP A 114 5.75 8.93 14.24
C TRP A 114 4.83 9.21 15.43
N LYS A 115 5.37 9.10 16.66
CA LYS A 115 4.61 9.38 17.88
C LYS A 115 4.24 10.85 18.01
N ASN A 116 5.20 11.75 17.77
CA ASN A 116 5.01 13.20 17.93
C ASN A 116 4.00 13.80 16.94
N LEU A 117 3.75 13.11 15.82
CA LEU A 117 2.75 13.49 14.82
C LEU A 117 1.35 12.91 15.10
N GLY A 118 1.15 12.19 16.21
CA GLY A 118 -0.10 11.46 16.48
C GLY A 118 -0.26 10.18 15.65
N LEU A 119 0.59 9.92 14.65
CA LEU A 119 0.55 8.68 13.84
C LEU A 119 0.76 7.42 14.71
N GLY A 120 1.35 7.58 15.91
CA GLY A 120 1.47 6.54 16.93
C GLY A 120 0.15 5.93 17.40
N GLU A 121 -0.98 6.59 17.18
CA GLU A 121 -2.32 6.14 17.51
C GLU A 121 -2.94 5.24 16.43
N PHE A 122 -2.28 5.13 15.28
CA PHE A 122 -2.75 4.38 14.13
C PHE A 122 -1.92 3.11 13.87
N GLU A 123 -2.57 2.11 13.31
CA GLU A 123 -1.93 1.01 12.59
C GLU A 123 -1.89 1.31 11.09
N LEU A 124 -0.79 0.91 10.46
CA LEU A 124 -0.66 0.88 9.01
C LEU A 124 -1.22 -0.45 8.51
N ALA A 125 -2.21 -0.40 7.62
CA ALA A 125 -2.74 -1.57 6.95
C ALA A 125 -2.58 -1.44 5.42
N HIS A 126 -2.61 -2.60 4.75
CA HIS A 126 -2.62 -2.70 3.30
C HIS A 126 -3.99 -3.16 2.83
N VAL A 127 -4.56 -2.51 1.81
CA VAL A 127 -5.89 -2.89 1.29
C VAL A 127 -5.78 -4.18 0.48
N PHE A 128 -4.92 -4.16 -0.53
CA PHE A 128 -4.55 -5.28 -1.38
C PHE A 128 -3.32 -6.00 -0.86
N THR A 129 -3.22 -7.28 -1.21
CA THR A 129 -2.06 -8.08 -0.88
C THR A 129 -0.80 -7.53 -1.55
N HIS A 130 0.32 -7.74 -0.87
CA HIS A 130 1.66 -7.52 -1.38
C HIS A 130 2.52 -8.79 -1.28
N LYS A 131 1.87 -9.93 -1.02
CA LYS A 131 2.49 -11.26 -0.95
C LYS A 131 1.92 -12.15 -2.04
N GLU A 132 2.79 -12.93 -2.65
CA GLU A 132 2.43 -13.87 -3.70
C GLU A 132 1.45 -14.94 -3.21
N SER A 133 1.67 -15.47 -2.00
CA SER A 133 0.82 -16.51 -1.39
C SER A 133 -0.64 -16.09 -1.14
N GLU A 134 -0.95 -14.80 -1.30
CA GLU A 134 -2.27 -14.23 -1.06
C GLU A 134 -2.96 -13.78 -2.36
N ILE A 135 -2.33 -13.96 -3.54
CA ILE A 135 -2.92 -13.60 -4.85
C ILE A 135 -4.16 -14.43 -5.15
N ASP A 136 -4.16 -15.73 -4.82
CA ASP A 136 -5.29 -16.61 -5.11
C ASP A 136 -6.58 -16.16 -4.40
N PHE A 137 -6.45 -15.48 -3.25
CA PHE A 137 -7.57 -14.84 -2.60
C PHE A 137 -8.14 -13.71 -3.46
N GLU A 138 -7.29 -12.89 -4.09
CA GLU A 138 -7.72 -11.76 -4.92
C GLU A 138 -8.38 -12.22 -6.23
N LYS A 139 -8.03 -13.41 -6.75
CA LYS A 139 -8.69 -14.02 -7.92
C LYS A 139 -10.20 -14.22 -7.73
N GLN A 140 -10.70 -14.23 -6.49
CA GLN A 140 -12.13 -14.31 -6.20
C GLN A 140 -12.91 -13.01 -6.51
N PHE A 141 -12.19 -11.89 -6.63
CA PHE A 141 -12.73 -10.54 -6.78
C PHE A 141 -12.47 -9.91 -8.15
N PHE A 142 -11.55 -10.45 -8.96
CA PHE A 142 -11.18 -9.89 -10.25
C PHE A 142 -11.34 -10.94 -11.36
N ARG A 143 -11.92 -10.54 -12.50
CA ARG A 143 -12.07 -11.46 -13.65
C ARG A 143 -10.77 -11.65 -14.42
N CYS A 144 -9.81 -10.73 -14.27
CA CYS A 144 -8.51 -10.81 -14.92
C CYS A 144 -7.42 -10.55 -13.88
N VAL A 145 -6.58 -11.55 -13.65
CA VAL A 145 -5.38 -11.44 -12.81
C VAL A 145 -4.22 -11.99 -13.63
N ARG A 146 -3.18 -11.17 -13.83
CA ARG A 146 -1.94 -11.59 -14.49
C ARG A 146 -1.13 -12.48 -13.54
N GLU A 147 -0.82 -13.70 -14.00
CA GLU A 147 -0.02 -14.66 -13.23
C GLU A 147 1.48 -14.30 -13.21
N ASP A 148 1.92 -13.45 -14.15
CA ASP A 148 3.31 -13.04 -14.32
C ASP A 148 3.67 -11.71 -13.61
N LEU A 149 2.69 -11.03 -12.99
CA LEU A 149 2.92 -9.80 -12.23
C LEU A 149 2.68 -10.00 -10.75
N TYR A 150 3.78 -10.07 -10.00
CA TYR A 150 3.69 -10.18 -8.55
C TYR A 150 3.32 -8.85 -7.88
N PRO A 151 2.52 -8.87 -6.81
CA PRO A 151 1.98 -7.68 -6.15
C PRO A 151 3.00 -6.93 -5.29
N TYR A 152 4.30 -7.10 -5.54
CA TYR A 152 5.36 -6.56 -4.69
C TYR A 152 5.29 -5.02 -4.60
N GLY A 153 4.96 -4.33 -5.70
CA GLY A 153 4.75 -2.88 -5.72
C GLY A 153 3.65 -2.38 -4.77
N ASN A 154 2.68 -3.23 -4.40
CA ASN A 154 1.60 -2.87 -3.48
C ASN A 154 2.11 -2.65 -2.05
N PHE A 155 3.28 -3.18 -1.70
CA PHE A 155 3.82 -3.04 -0.33
C PHE A 155 4.05 -1.58 0.04
N SER A 156 4.57 -0.78 -0.90
CA SER A 156 4.85 0.64 -0.72
C SER A 156 3.99 1.52 -1.62
N CYS A 157 2.86 1.02 -2.15
CA CYS A 157 1.95 1.86 -2.94
C CYS A 157 1.23 2.87 -2.07
N ALA A 158 1.26 4.15 -2.45
CA ALA A 158 0.51 5.20 -1.76
C ALA A 158 -0.99 4.91 -1.74
N CYS A 159 -1.49 4.34 -2.83
CA CYS A 159 -2.87 3.90 -2.97
C CYS A 159 -3.27 2.76 -2.02
N ASN A 160 -2.30 1.93 -1.63
CA ASN A 160 -2.55 0.67 -0.95
C ASN A 160 -2.33 0.75 0.56
N VAL A 161 -1.81 1.86 1.07
CA VAL A 161 -1.54 2.06 2.49
C VAL A 161 -2.64 2.92 3.11
N VAL A 162 -3.23 2.42 4.19
CA VAL A 162 -4.26 3.13 4.96
C VAL A 162 -3.86 3.22 6.43
N LEU A 163 -4.29 4.28 7.10
CA LEU A 163 -4.21 4.35 8.56
C LEU A 163 -5.56 4.04 9.18
N LEU A 164 -5.53 3.22 10.21
CA LEU A 164 -6.67 2.85 11.03
C LEU A 164 -6.33 3.08 12.50
N PRO A 165 -7.24 3.61 13.32
CA PRO A 165 -7.00 3.73 14.75
C PRO A 165 -6.65 2.37 15.37
N LYS A 166 -5.67 2.36 16.27
CA LYS A 166 -5.31 1.16 17.03
C LYS A 166 -6.51 0.63 17.81
N GLY A 167 -6.56 -0.70 17.95
CA GLY A 167 -7.65 -1.38 18.64
C GLY A 167 -8.89 -1.62 17.77
N THR A 168 -8.87 -1.22 16.50
CA THR A 168 -9.92 -1.57 15.53
C THR A 168 -9.63 -2.92 14.85
N VAL A 169 -10.69 -3.57 14.35
CA VAL A 169 -10.57 -4.72 13.46
C VAL A 169 -9.92 -4.24 12.15
N ARG A 170 -8.96 -4.99 11.60
CA ARG A 170 -8.36 -4.62 10.31
C ARG A 170 -9.26 -5.09 9.15
N PRO A 171 -9.37 -4.32 8.06
CA PRO A 171 -10.17 -4.67 6.87
C PRO A 171 -9.82 -6.01 6.25
N THR A 172 -8.56 -6.42 6.40
CA THR A 172 -8.02 -7.65 5.83
C THR A 172 -8.15 -8.86 6.75
N ASP A 173 -8.63 -8.67 7.98
CA ASP A 173 -8.69 -9.74 8.96
C ASP A 173 -10.03 -10.49 8.85
N ASN A 174 -9.96 -11.71 8.32
CA ASN A 174 -10.98 -12.76 8.49
C ASN A 174 -12.42 -12.48 7.97
N SER A 175 -12.64 -11.44 7.17
CA SER A 175 -13.92 -11.20 6.48
C SER A 175 -13.71 -10.88 5.00
N ILE A 176 -14.30 -11.70 4.13
CA ILE A 176 -14.33 -11.50 2.68
C ILE A 176 -15.17 -10.26 2.35
N THR A 177 -16.27 -10.04 3.06
CA THR A 177 -17.22 -8.95 2.84
C THR A 177 -16.61 -7.59 3.13
N ILE A 178 -15.96 -7.44 4.30
CA ILE A 178 -15.29 -6.17 4.68
C ILE A 178 -14.17 -5.86 3.67
N LYS A 179 -13.41 -6.89 3.26
CA LYS A 179 -12.36 -6.72 2.26
C LYS A 179 -12.91 -6.31 0.89
N ALA A 180 -14.06 -6.85 0.47
CA ALA A 180 -14.76 -6.43 -0.74
C ALA A 180 -15.15 -4.95 -0.70
N ALA A 181 -15.67 -4.46 0.44
CA ALA A 181 -16.01 -3.06 0.62
C ALA A 181 -14.77 -2.15 0.51
N PHE A 182 -13.64 -2.55 1.11
CA PHE A 182 -12.39 -1.79 0.98
C PHE A 182 -11.81 -1.81 -0.44
N TYR A 183 -11.94 -2.92 -1.17
CA TYR A 183 -11.59 -2.97 -2.60
C TYR A 183 -12.44 -2.03 -3.42
N LYS A 184 -13.76 -2.01 -3.18
CA LYS A 184 -14.67 -1.09 -3.85
C LYS A 184 -14.28 0.36 -3.56
N ARG A 185 -14.08 0.74 -2.30
CA ARG A 185 -13.66 2.11 -1.93
C ARG A 185 -12.35 2.50 -2.59
N TYR A 186 -11.36 1.61 -2.62
CA TYR A 186 -10.11 1.87 -3.31
C TYR A 186 -10.36 2.16 -4.80
N ILE A 187 -11.18 1.37 -5.48
CA ILE A 187 -11.44 1.50 -6.92
C ILE A 187 -12.20 2.81 -7.22
N GLU A 188 -13.12 3.21 -6.34
CA GLU A 188 -13.79 4.52 -6.46
C GLU A 188 -12.81 5.69 -6.34
N LEU A 189 -11.81 5.59 -5.47
CA LEU A 189 -10.82 6.65 -5.27
C LEU A 189 -9.75 6.71 -6.37
N TYR A 190 -9.30 5.55 -6.86
CA TYR A 190 -8.08 5.47 -7.68
C TYR A 190 -8.24 4.76 -9.01
N GLY A 191 -9.40 4.14 -9.25
CA GLY A 191 -9.62 3.23 -10.37
C GLY A 191 -8.82 1.92 -10.26
N GLU A 192 -8.80 1.16 -11.35
CA GLU A 192 -8.07 -0.12 -11.42
C GLU A 192 -6.63 0.01 -11.94
N ALA A 193 -6.24 1.18 -12.47
CA ALA A 193 -4.91 1.38 -13.05
C ALA A 193 -3.76 1.04 -12.08
N PRO A 194 -3.81 1.37 -10.77
CA PRO A 194 -2.73 1.03 -9.84
C PRO A 194 -2.79 -0.42 -9.29
N LEU A 195 -3.67 -1.28 -9.82
CA LEU A 195 -3.87 -2.64 -9.33
C LEU A 195 -2.94 -3.69 -9.96
N ASN A 196 -1.76 -3.33 -10.48
CA ASN A 196 -0.70 -4.27 -10.89
C ASN A 196 -1.19 -5.60 -11.49
N GLY A 197 -1.76 -5.55 -12.69
CA GLY A 197 -2.22 -6.76 -13.39
C GLY A 197 -3.57 -7.34 -12.95
N ARG A 198 -4.27 -6.75 -11.96
CA ARG A 198 -5.66 -7.08 -11.61
C ARG A 198 -6.62 -6.11 -12.29
N ARG A 199 -7.66 -6.64 -12.95
CA ARG A 199 -8.66 -5.86 -13.70
C ARG A 199 -10.04 -6.50 -13.61
N LYS A 200 -11.07 -5.71 -13.92
CA LYS A 200 -12.49 -6.10 -13.95
C LYS A 200 -12.93 -6.62 -12.59
N PHE A 201 -12.92 -5.74 -11.60
CA PHE A 201 -13.45 -5.99 -10.29
C PHE A 201 -14.89 -6.49 -10.37
N ASN A 202 -15.19 -7.53 -9.61
CA ASN A 202 -16.50 -8.15 -9.59
C ASN A 202 -17.39 -7.44 -8.57
N GLU A 203 -18.11 -6.42 -9.04
CA GLU A 203 -19.11 -5.67 -8.26
C GLU A 203 -20.13 -6.57 -7.55
N SER A 204 -20.40 -7.78 -8.06
CA SER A 204 -21.31 -8.74 -7.40
C SER A 204 -20.76 -9.30 -6.08
N ARG A 205 -19.51 -9.01 -5.72
CA ARG A 205 -18.89 -9.37 -4.44
C ARG A 205 -19.05 -8.28 -3.38
N VAL A 206 -19.47 -7.08 -3.79
CA VAL A 206 -19.69 -5.95 -2.88
C VAL A 206 -20.98 -6.21 -2.10
N PRO A 207 -21.00 -6.00 -0.77
CA PRO A 207 -22.24 -6.14 0.01
C PRO A 207 -23.31 -5.16 -0.46
N ASP A 208 -24.57 -5.57 -0.38
CA ASP A 208 -25.75 -4.76 -0.75
C ASP A 208 -25.88 -3.47 0.06
N TRP A 209 -25.38 -3.46 1.30
CA TRP A 209 -25.33 -2.30 2.18
C TRP A 209 -24.12 -1.38 1.96
N TYR A 210 -23.28 -1.61 0.94
CA TYR A 210 -22.09 -0.78 0.69
C TYR A 210 -22.42 0.71 0.52
N ASP A 211 -23.50 1.03 -0.21
CA ASP A 211 -23.91 2.40 -0.47
C ASP A 211 -24.42 3.13 0.79
N GLU A 212 -24.68 2.41 1.88
CA GLU A 212 -25.03 2.98 3.18
C GLU A 212 -23.79 3.40 4.00
N LEU A 213 -22.58 3.02 3.57
CA LEU A 213 -21.34 3.34 4.26
C LEU A 213 -20.97 4.82 4.09
N LEU A 214 -20.71 5.48 5.20
CA LEU A 214 -20.16 6.84 5.21
C LEU A 214 -18.64 6.77 5.28
N TRP A 215 -18.00 6.82 4.12
CA TRP A 215 -16.55 6.85 4.04
C TRP A 215 -15.99 8.21 4.45
N ASN A 216 -14.94 8.19 5.25
CA ASN A 216 -14.11 9.36 5.46
C ASN A 216 -13.49 9.80 4.12
N GLU A 217 -13.59 11.09 3.82
CA GLU A 217 -13.02 11.64 2.61
C GLU A 217 -11.51 11.86 2.77
N PRO A 218 -10.69 11.43 1.79
CA PRO A 218 -9.25 11.66 1.87
C PRO A 218 -8.94 13.13 2.06
N VAL A 219 -8.07 13.46 3.02
CA VAL A 219 -7.63 14.84 3.25
C VAL A 219 -6.44 15.15 2.37
N LEU A 220 -6.44 16.32 1.74
CA LEU A 220 -5.30 16.89 1.03
C LEU A 220 -4.59 17.93 1.91
N PRO A 221 -3.44 17.62 2.54
CA PRO A 221 -2.76 18.55 3.44
C PRO A 221 -2.27 19.81 2.73
N GLU A 222 -2.32 20.99 3.37
CA GLU A 222 -1.93 22.26 2.73
C GLU A 222 -0.55 22.26 2.04
N LYS A 223 0.44 21.54 2.61
CA LYS A 223 1.82 21.47 2.10
C LYS A 223 2.13 20.18 1.36
N TRP A 224 1.11 19.47 0.88
CA TRP A 224 1.27 18.13 0.32
C TRP A 224 2.24 18.10 -0.86
N GLU A 225 2.19 19.08 -1.77
CA GLU A 225 3.06 19.10 -2.96
C GLU A 225 4.54 19.11 -2.58
N SER A 226 4.96 20.12 -1.79
CA SER A 226 6.35 20.21 -1.31
C SER A 226 6.76 18.98 -0.52
N ASN A 227 5.85 18.40 0.26
CA ASN A 227 6.11 17.22 1.07
C ASN A 227 6.28 15.95 0.22
N ILE A 228 5.49 15.79 -0.84
CA ILE A 228 5.62 14.72 -1.81
C ILE A 228 6.89 14.87 -2.64
N GLU A 229 7.28 16.07 -3.03
CA GLU A 229 8.59 16.28 -3.69
C GLU A 229 9.76 15.84 -2.79
N LYS A 230 9.70 16.18 -1.50
CA LYS A 230 10.71 15.74 -0.53
C LYS A 230 10.73 14.22 -0.37
N LEU A 231 9.56 13.57 -0.36
CA LEU A 231 9.44 12.10 -0.30
C LEU A 231 10.05 11.45 -1.54
N LEU A 232 9.73 11.94 -2.74
CA LEU A 232 10.23 11.39 -4.01
C LEU A 232 11.74 11.60 -4.14
N LYS A 233 12.27 12.77 -3.74
CA LYS A 233 13.72 13.01 -3.66
C LYS A 233 14.40 12.09 -2.64
N TYR A 234 13.79 11.90 -1.48
CA TYR A 234 14.29 10.99 -0.46
C TYR A 234 14.34 9.54 -0.96
N ARG A 235 13.25 9.07 -1.59
CA ARG A 235 13.15 7.75 -2.22
C ARG A 235 14.34 7.48 -3.11
N THR A 236 14.55 8.31 -4.12
CA THR A 236 15.54 8.04 -5.16
C THR A 236 16.94 8.00 -4.55
N LYS A 237 17.27 8.98 -3.71
CA LYS A 237 18.56 9.00 -2.97
C LYS A 237 18.73 7.77 -2.07
N ARG A 238 17.67 7.34 -1.38
CA ARG A 238 17.71 6.22 -0.45
C ARG A 238 17.93 4.89 -1.17
N ILE A 239 17.19 4.65 -2.25
CA ILE A 239 17.30 3.44 -3.05
C ILE A 239 18.67 3.38 -3.72
N GLN A 240 19.12 4.46 -4.37
CA GLN A 240 20.47 4.55 -4.95
C GLN A 240 21.55 4.22 -3.92
N GLY A 241 21.49 4.84 -2.74
CA GLY A 241 22.46 4.59 -1.67
C GLY A 241 22.47 3.16 -1.12
N ILE A 242 21.37 2.40 -1.27
CA ILE A 242 21.33 0.97 -0.94
C ILE A 242 21.91 0.15 -2.10
N MET A 243 21.49 0.42 -3.34
CA MET A 243 21.89 -0.35 -4.52
C MET A 243 23.38 -0.17 -4.89
N THR A 244 23.98 0.98 -4.60
CA THR A 244 25.44 1.18 -4.79
C THR A 244 26.29 0.39 -3.80
N LYS A 245 25.72 0.01 -2.64
CA LYS A 245 26.39 -0.78 -1.61
C LYS A 245 26.04 -2.27 -1.68
N ALA A 246 25.10 -2.62 -2.54
CA ALA A 246 24.74 -4.01 -2.77
C ALA A 246 25.92 -4.71 -3.45
N PRO A 247 26.27 -5.93 -3.03
CA PRO A 247 27.29 -6.74 -3.68
C PRO A 247 26.92 -7.06 -5.13
#